data_AF-N9NQX6-F1
#
_entry.id   AF-N9NQX6-F1
#
_cell.length_a   1.000
_cell.length_b   1.000
_cell.length_c   1.000
_cell.angle_alpha   90.00
_cell.angle_beta   90.00
_cell.angle_gamma   90.00
#
_symmetry.space_group_name_H-M   'P 1'
#
loop_
_entity.id
_entity.type
_entity.pdbx_description
1 polymer ?
#
loop_
_entity_poly.entity_id
_entity_poly.type
_entity_poly.pdbx_seq_one_letter_code
_entity_poly.pdbx_strand_id
1 'polypeptide(L)' 'MQQSRPKVCQVFEMLIQDGILNSNQVLSGLPHPSGANAERIAYFLGNKPKELLSFKTNPELLDKAKAEIIKKLERLEM' A
#
# COMPACT_ATOMS: atom_id res chain seq x y z
N MET A 1 -11.03 -18.35 23.11
CA MET A 1 -9.89 -17.60 22.56
C MET A 1 -10.37 -16.84 21.34
N GLN A 2 -10.44 -15.51 21.38
CA GLN A 2 -10.83 -14.72 20.21
C GLN A 2 -9.65 -14.73 19.24
N GLN A 3 -9.73 -15.52 18.16
CA GLN A 3 -8.75 -15.41 17.07
C GLN A 3 -8.87 -14.00 16.47
N SER A 4 -7.76 -13.28 16.38
CA SER A 4 -7.73 -11.97 15.73
C SER A 4 -8.04 -12.15 14.24
N ARG A 5 -8.93 -11.31 13.71
CA ARG A 5 -9.22 -11.33 12.27
C ARG A 5 -7.94 -11.00 11.49
N PRO A 6 -7.60 -11.73 10.42
CA PRO A 6 -6.42 -11.44 9.63
C PRO A 6 -6.53 -10.04 9.02
N LYS A 7 -5.40 -9.35 8.91
CA LYS A 7 -5.34 -8.08 8.17
C LYS A 7 -5.64 -8.38 6.70
N VAL A 8 -6.29 -7.44 6.01
CA VAL A 8 -6.67 -7.61 4.60
C VAL A 8 -5.50 -8.09 3.75
N CYS A 9 -4.30 -7.51 3.90
CA CYS A 9 -3.11 -7.94 3.15
C CYS A 9 -2.75 -9.42 3.40
N GLN A 10 -2.90 -9.92 4.62
CA GLN A 10 -2.59 -11.31 4.97
C GLN A 10 -3.52 -12.29 4.25
N VAL A 11 -4.79 -11.91 4.04
CA VAL A 11 -5.74 -12.74 3.28
C VAL A 11 -5.27 -12.89 1.84
N PHE A 12 -4.88 -11.79 1.19
CA PHE A 12 -4.35 -11.85 -0.18
C PHE A 12 -3.01 -12.59 -0.27
N GLU A 13 -2.14 -12.44 0.73
CA GLU A 13 -0.88 -13.19 0.81
C GLU A 13 -1.13 -14.70 0.88
N MET A 14 -2.09 -15.15 1.70
CA MET A 14 -2.49 -16.56 1.76
C MET A 14 -3.05 -17.04 0.42
N LEU A 15 -3.95 -16.29 -0.22
CA LEU A 15 -4.50 -16.65 -1.52
C LEU A 15 -3.43 -16.74 -2.64
N ILE A 16 -2.37 -15.94 -2.55
CA ILE A 16 -1.21 -16.03 -3.45
C ILE A 16 -0.40 -17.29 -3.14
N GLN A 17 -0.14 -17.59 -1.87
CA GLN A 17 0.59 -18.79 -1.45
C GLN A 17 -0.13 -20.08 -1.84
N ASP A 18 -1.46 -20.09 -1.76
CA ASP A 18 -2.31 -21.21 -2.19
C ASP A 18 -2.43 -21.32 -3.71
N GLY A 19 -1.81 -20.41 -4.48
CA GLY A 19 -1.84 -20.41 -5.94
C GLY A 19 -3.18 -19.98 -6.55
N ILE A 20 -4.13 -19.50 -5.73
CA ILE A 20 -5.46 -19.05 -6.17
C ILE A 20 -5.37 -17.70 -6.89
N LEU A 21 -4.49 -16.81 -6.43
CA LEU A 21 -4.22 -15.52 -7.05
C LEU A 21 -2.79 -15.42 -7.55
N ASN A 22 -2.60 -14.82 -8.72
CA ASN A 22 -1.27 -14.43 -9.16
C ASN A 22 -0.83 -13.17 -8.40
N SER A 23 0.41 -13.14 -7.91
CA SER A 23 0.94 -12.00 -7.15
C SER A 23 0.97 -10.67 -7.93
N ASN A 24 0.97 -10.73 -9.26
CA ASN A 24 0.88 -9.57 -10.16
C ASN A 24 -0.54 -8.98 -10.22
N GLN A 25 -1.57 -9.72 -9.81
CA GLN A 25 -2.96 -9.25 -9.78
C GLN A 25 -3.29 -8.47 -8.50
N VAL A 26 -2.40 -8.47 -7.51
CA VAL A 26 -2.62 -7.83 -6.22
C VAL A 26 -1.68 -6.65 -6.04
N LEU A 27 -2.25 -5.46 -5.88
CA LEU A 27 -1.53 -4.25 -5.48
C LEU A 27 -1.64 -4.06 -3.97
N SER A 28 -0.50 -4.06 -3.28
CA SER A 28 -0.40 -3.83 -1.84
C SER A 28 0.39 -2.54 -1.56
N GLY A 29 0.19 -1.96 -0.37
CA GLY A 29 0.91 -0.75 0.06
C GLY A 29 0.18 0.58 -0.18
N LEU A 30 -1.04 0.56 -0.72
CA LEU A 30 -1.87 1.76 -0.81
C LEU A 30 -2.23 2.30 0.59
N PRO A 31 -2.20 3.64 0.80
CA PRO A 31 -2.69 4.23 2.03
C PRO A 31 -4.16 3.87 2.27
N HIS A 32 -4.51 3.53 3.51
CA HIS A 32 -5.89 3.25 3.86
C HIS A 32 -6.75 4.53 3.72
N PRO A 33 -7.95 4.48 3.12
CA PRO A 33 -8.72 5.66 2.69
C PRO A 33 -9.45 6.41 3.83
N SER A 34 -9.14 6.12 5.09
CA SER A 34 -9.78 6.78 6.23
C SER A 34 -9.33 8.24 6.34
N GLY A 35 -10.21 9.12 6.87
CA GLY A 35 -9.90 10.54 7.06
C GLY A 35 -8.67 10.82 7.92
N ALA A 36 -8.37 9.93 8.88
CA ALA A 36 -7.15 9.98 9.70
C ALA A 36 -5.83 9.83 8.89
N ASN A 37 -5.92 9.50 7.60
CA ASN A 37 -4.79 9.30 6.70
C ASN A 37 -4.68 10.38 5.61
N ALA A 38 -5.45 11.48 5.72
CA ALA A 38 -5.47 12.52 4.70
C ALA A 38 -4.06 13.04 4.32
N GLU A 39 -3.16 13.24 5.30
CA GLU A 39 -1.78 13.65 5.01
C GLU A 39 -1.01 12.60 4.18
N ARG A 40 -1.15 11.31 4.52
CA ARG A 40 -0.49 10.22 3.79
C ARG A 40 -1.01 10.12 2.36
N ILE A 41 -2.32 10.29 2.17
CA ILE A 41 -2.96 10.30 0.85
C ILE A 41 -2.47 11.51 0.04
N ALA A 42 -2.46 12.71 0.64
CA ALA A 42 -1.99 13.92 -0.02
C ALA A 42 -0.53 13.82 -0.47
N TYR A 43 0.35 13.28 0.39
CA TYR A 43 1.74 13.00 0.04
C TYR A 43 1.85 11.96 -1.08
N PHE A 44 1.17 10.82 -0.94
CA PHE A 44 1.21 9.73 -1.91
C PHE A 44 0.79 10.18 -3.32
N LEU A 45 -0.21 11.07 -3.40
CA LEU A 45 -0.70 11.67 -4.64
C LEU A 45 0.16 12.83 -5.16
N GLY A 46 1.17 13.28 -4.42
CA GLY A 46 2.03 14.41 -4.81
C GLY A 46 1.43 15.80 -4.54
N ASN A 47 0.30 15.87 -3.83
CA ASN A 47 -0.38 17.12 -3.47
C ASN A 47 0.26 17.83 -2.26
N LYS A 48 1.16 17.13 -1.54
CA LYS A 48 1.90 17.69 -0.41
C LYS A 48 3.37 17.27 -0.52
N PRO A 49 4.33 18.21 -0.51
CA PRO A 49 5.76 17.88 -0.61
C PRO A 49 6.31 17.37 0.74
N LYS A 50 7.46 16.69 0.69
CA LYS A 50 8.07 15.99 1.83
C LYS A 50 8.39 16.93 2.99
N GLU A 51 8.79 18.16 2.69
CA GLU A 51 9.22 19.17 3.65
C GLU A 51 8.07 19.71 4.50
N LEU A 52 6.82 19.53 4.04
CA LEU A 52 5.61 19.98 4.75
C LEU A 52 4.95 18.89 5.58
N LEU A 53 5.50 17.67 5.59
CA LEU A 53 4.93 16.54 6.32
C LEU A 53 5.04 16.74 7.83
N SER A 54 4.00 16.31 8.55
CA SER A 54 4.12 16.18 10.00
C SER A 54 5.07 15.03 10.36
N PHE A 55 5.64 15.09 11.56
CA PHE A 55 6.49 14.02 12.12
C PHE A 55 5.78 12.66 12.23
N LYS A 56 4.44 12.62 12.11
CA LYS A 56 3.64 11.38 12.17
C LYS A 56 3.60 10.66 10.83
N THR A 57 3.98 11.32 9.74
CA THR A 57 4.03 10.71 8.41
C THR A 57 5.46 10.32 8.10
N ASN A 58 5.66 9.05 7.76
CA ASN A 58 6.93 8.52 7.30
C ASN A 58 6.91 8.50 5.76
N PRO A 59 7.56 9.47 5.09
CA PRO A 59 7.60 9.53 3.63
C PRO A 59 8.32 8.34 3.01
N GLU A 60 9.39 7.84 3.61
CA GLU A 60 10.21 6.75 3.07
C GLU A 60 9.39 5.46 2.89
N LEU A 61 8.49 5.16 3.84
CA LEU A 61 7.58 4.02 3.73
C LEU A 61 6.54 4.20 2.60
N LEU A 62 6.05 5.42 2.39
CA LEU A 62 5.07 5.72 1.34
C LEU A 62 5.73 5.69 -0.04
N ASP A 63 6.94 6.23 -0.17
CA ASP A 63 7.73 6.22 -1.40
C ASP A 63 8.06 4.78 -1.82
N LYS A 64 8.53 3.96 -0.88
CA LYS A 64 8.79 2.54 -1.13
C LYS A 64 7.54 1.80 -1.60
N ALA A 65 6.40 2.01 -0.94
CA ALA A 65 5.15 1.38 -1.33
C ALA A 65 4.69 1.83 -2.73
N LYS A 66 4.80 3.13 -3.03
CA LYS A 66 4.48 3.68 -4.36
C LYS A 66 5.36 3.09 -5.45
N ALA A 67 6.68 2.99 -5.22
CA ALA A 67 7.61 2.41 -6.17
C ALA A 67 7.29 0.95 -6.51
N GLU A 68 6.94 0.14 -5.50
CA GLU A 68 6.54 -1.26 -5.74
C GLU A 68 5.23 -1.38 -6.50
N ILE A 69 4.25 -0.48 -6.27
CA ILE A 69 3.00 -0.43 -7.03
C ILE A 69 3.28 -0.08 -8.50
N ILE A 70 4.05 0.98 -8.76
CA ILE A 70 4.41 1.40 -10.12
C ILE A 70 5.13 0.28 -10.86
N LYS A 71 6.13 -0.34 -10.22
CA LYS A 71 6.87 -1.48 -10.78
C LYS A 71 5.98 -2.67 -11.14
N LYS A 72 4.90 -2.92 -10.38
CA LYS A 72 3.91 -3.95 -10.72
C LYS A 72 3.05 -3.55 -11.92
N LEU A 73 2.62 -2.29 -11.99
CA LEU A 73 1.84 -1.77 -13.12
C LEU A 73 2.65 -1.79 -14.42
N GLU A 74 3.91 -1.38 -14.39
CA GLU A 74 4.81 -1.42 -15.55
C GLU A 74 4.95 -2.82 -16.14
N ARG A 75 4.92 -3.87 -15.30
CA ARG A 75 4.96 -5.27 -15.77
C ARG A 75 3.67 -5.73 -16.45
N LEU A 76 2.55 -5.06 -16.22
CA LEU A 76 1.26 -5.39 -16.83
C LEU A 76 1.04 -4.65 -18.15
N GLU A 77 1.69 -3.50 -18.34
CA GLU A 77 1.61 -2.71 -19.58
C GLU A 77 2.64 -3.16 -20.65
N MET A 78 3.53 -4.11 -20.32
CA MET A 78 4.48 -4.76 -21.23
C MET A 78 3.94 -6.06 -21.79
#